data_AF-A0A9Q1GAH7-F1
#
_entry.id   AF-A0A9Q1GAH7-F1
#
_cell.length_a   1.000
_cell.length_b   1.000
_cell.length_c   1.000
_cell.angle_alpha   90.00
_cell.angle_beta   90.00
_cell.angle_gamma   90.00
#
_symmetry.space_group_name_H-M   'P 1'
#
loop_
_entity.id
_entity.type
_entity.pdbx_description
1 polymer ?
#
loop_
_entity_poly.entity_id
_entity_poly.type
_entity_poly.pdbx_seq_one_letter_code
_entity_poly.pdbx_strand_id
1 'polypeptide(L)'
;MGKAVHFCPLQHVLAWVARQAIPAVMRGVHCGDAQMVIGALEAIVQALSTMTETLKLMHKHVDPAVFYGIMRIYLSGWKDNPSMVEGLVYEGVQTEPVQLSGGSAAQSSLLHCFDELLGVSHEPQSGAFLKRMRDYMPPDHKRLIQDISAGPSLRQYVFNQDSAPLTEAFQHCVSELVALRNYHINMVSCFIVVPGARARQLRARGEGRDAEALSKAPKALEATGTGGSGIMSFLKTIRDRTNDVSQQPPKTD
;
A
#
# COMPACT_ATOMS: atom_id res chain seq x y z
N MET A 1 7.01 -26.97 22.66
CA MET A 1 8.02 -26.65 21.64
C MET A 1 7.30 -26.39 20.32
N GLY A 2 6.72 -25.19 20.19
CA GLY A 2 5.83 -24.82 19.09
C GLY A 2 6.64 -24.41 17.87
N LYS A 3 6.39 -25.06 16.73
CA LYS A 3 6.97 -24.70 15.44
C LYS A 3 6.59 -23.24 15.15
N ALA A 4 7.57 -22.35 15.13
CA ALA A 4 7.44 -21.03 14.55
C ALA A 4 7.02 -21.23 13.09
N VAL A 5 5.74 -20.98 12.83
CA VAL A 5 5.10 -21.17 11.54
C VAL A 5 5.76 -20.22 10.55
N HIS A 6 6.26 -20.79 9.45
CA HIS A 6 6.77 -20.13 8.26
C HIS A 6 5.98 -18.86 7.88
N PHE A 7 6.43 -17.69 8.34
CA PHE A 7 6.10 -16.39 7.73
C PHE A 7 7.20 -15.92 6.75
N CYS A 8 8.19 -16.78 6.50
CA CYS A 8 9.44 -16.51 5.80
C CYS A 8 9.34 -16.26 4.27
N PRO A 9 8.44 -16.89 3.48
CA PRO A 9 8.52 -16.81 2.01
C PRO A 9 8.36 -15.39 1.46
N LEU A 10 7.46 -14.58 2.04
CA LEU A 10 7.20 -13.23 1.54
C LEU A 10 8.35 -12.28 1.75
N GLN A 11 8.99 -12.33 2.93
CA GLN A 11 10.10 -11.45 3.23
C GLN A 11 11.28 -11.70 2.28
N HIS A 12 11.54 -12.95 1.91
CA HIS A 12 12.56 -13.27 0.92
C HIS A 12 12.23 -12.76 -0.48
N VAL A 13 10.98 -12.94 -0.94
CA VAL A 13 10.53 -12.45 -2.26
C VAL A 13 10.57 -10.92 -2.33
N LEU A 14 10.01 -10.24 -1.33
CA LEU A 14 9.98 -8.77 -1.26
C LEU A 14 11.39 -8.18 -1.19
N ALA A 15 12.26 -8.77 -0.37
CA ALA A 15 13.63 -8.31 -0.23
C ALA A 15 14.47 -8.59 -1.47
N TRP A 16 14.18 -9.67 -2.21
CA TRP A 16 14.82 -9.96 -3.48
C TRP A 16 14.42 -8.95 -4.56
N VAL A 17 13.13 -8.62 -4.69
CA VAL A 17 12.66 -7.59 -5.64
C VAL A 17 13.34 -6.24 -5.39
N ALA A 18 13.35 -5.80 -4.13
CA ALA A 18 13.93 -4.51 -3.77
C ALA A 18 15.45 -4.45 -4.03
N ARG A 19 16.19 -5.56 -3.82
CA ARG A 19 17.65 -5.59 -3.98
C ARG A 19 18.13 -5.95 -5.38
N GLN A 20 17.32 -6.67 -6.16
CA GLN A 20 17.76 -7.25 -7.42
C GLN A 20 16.94 -6.74 -8.59
N ALA A 21 15.62 -6.97 -8.59
CA ALA A 21 14.77 -6.67 -9.74
C ALA A 21 14.68 -5.16 -10.03
N ILE A 22 14.41 -4.33 -9.02
CA ILE A 22 14.30 -2.88 -9.23
C ILE A 22 15.62 -2.27 -9.72
N PRO A 23 16.78 -2.55 -9.08
CA PRO A 23 18.06 -2.09 -9.63
C PRO A 23 18.38 -2.64 -11.03
N ALA A 24 17.95 -3.85 -11.36
CA ALA A 24 18.13 -4.42 -12.70
C ALA A 24 17.31 -3.67 -13.75
N VAL A 25 16.07 -3.29 -13.44
CA VAL A 25 15.27 -2.42 -14.32
C VAL A 25 15.99 -1.08 -14.54
N MET A 26 16.42 -0.41 -13.45
CA MET A 26 17.10 0.89 -13.55
C MET A 26 18.39 0.82 -14.39
N ARG A 27 19.21 -0.22 -14.18
CA ARG A 27 20.43 -0.44 -14.98
C ARG A 27 20.12 -0.78 -16.43
N GLY A 28 19.12 -1.62 -16.67
CA GLY A 28 18.71 -2.01 -18.02
C GLY A 28 18.24 -0.79 -18.83
N VAL A 29 17.45 0.09 -18.21
CA VAL A 29 17.05 1.37 -18.81
C VAL A 29 18.27 2.26 -19.09
N HIS A 30 19.19 2.39 -18.14
CA HIS A 30 20.38 3.22 -18.29
C HIS A 30 21.31 2.75 -19.42
N CYS A 31 21.49 1.43 -19.56
CA CYS A 31 22.40 0.84 -20.54
C CYS A 31 21.72 0.50 -21.89
N GLY A 32 20.39 0.69 -22.01
CA GLY A 32 19.65 0.30 -23.21
C GLY A 32 19.45 -1.20 -23.39
N ASP A 33 19.53 -1.98 -22.31
CA ASP A 33 19.37 -3.45 -22.33
C ASP A 33 17.90 -3.84 -22.11
N ALA A 34 17.15 -3.99 -23.21
CA ALA A 34 15.74 -4.37 -23.17
C ALA A 34 15.50 -5.76 -22.56
N GLN A 35 16.42 -6.72 -22.75
CA GLN A 35 16.26 -8.08 -22.23
C GLN A 35 16.41 -8.11 -20.70
N MET A 36 17.36 -7.34 -20.17
CA MET A 36 17.47 -7.15 -18.72
C MET A 36 16.22 -6.52 -18.12
N VAL A 37 15.64 -5.52 -18.79
CA VAL A 37 14.39 -4.89 -18.33
C VAL A 37 13.22 -5.88 -18.34
N ILE A 38 13.04 -6.65 -19.42
CA ILE A 38 11.98 -7.66 -19.53
C ILE A 38 12.08 -8.68 -18.39
N GLY A 39 13.24 -9.33 -18.23
CA GLY A 39 13.42 -10.34 -17.18
C GLY A 39 13.23 -9.78 -15.76
N ALA A 40 13.62 -8.53 -15.54
CA ALA A 40 13.40 -7.87 -14.26
C ALA A 40 11.93 -7.48 -14.01
N LEU A 41 11.17 -7.14 -15.05
CA LEU A 41 9.72 -6.88 -14.96
C LEU A 41 8.93 -8.17 -14.70
N GLU A 42 9.28 -9.28 -15.35
CA GLU A 42 8.68 -10.60 -15.08
C GLU A 42 8.90 -11.05 -13.63
N ALA A 43 10.09 -10.78 -13.11
CA ALA A 43 10.43 -10.97 -11.71
C ALA A 43 9.57 -10.15 -10.74
N ILE A 44 9.26 -8.90 -11.09
CA ILE A 44 8.34 -8.04 -10.32
C ILE A 44 6.90 -8.57 -10.41
N VAL A 45 6.45 -8.99 -11.59
CA VAL A 45 5.15 -9.64 -11.82
C VAL A 45 4.96 -10.84 -10.89
N GLN A 46 5.93 -11.75 -10.84
CA GLN A 46 5.86 -12.93 -9.96
C GLN A 46 5.75 -12.53 -8.48
N ALA A 47 6.44 -11.47 -8.07
CA ALA A 47 6.35 -10.98 -6.70
C ALA A 47 5.01 -10.34 -6.38
N LEU A 48 4.44 -9.54 -7.30
CA LEU A 48 3.10 -8.94 -7.15
C LEU A 48 2.01 -10.03 -7.04
N SER A 49 2.11 -11.08 -7.86
CA SER A 49 1.24 -12.25 -7.77
C SER A 49 1.39 -12.93 -6.40
N THR A 50 2.62 -13.17 -5.95
CA THR A 50 2.90 -13.79 -4.63
C THR A 50 2.38 -12.93 -3.47
N MET A 51 2.51 -11.61 -3.55
CA MET A 51 1.94 -10.66 -2.59
C MET A 51 0.43 -10.77 -2.54
N THR A 52 -0.22 -10.88 -3.70
CA THR A 52 -1.68 -11.03 -3.80
C THR A 52 -2.14 -12.35 -3.17
N GLU A 53 -1.49 -13.47 -3.51
CA GLU A 53 -1.81 -14.77 -2.90
C GLU A 53 -1.63 -14.77 -1.39
N THR A 54 -0.62 -14.08 -0.88
CA THR A 54 -0.41 -14.00 0.56
C THR A 54 -1.42 -13.09 1.24
N LEU A 55 -1.83 -12.00 0.58
CA LEU A 55 -2.89 -11.14 1.09
C LEU A 55 -4.21 -11.94 1.22
N LYS A 56 -4.48 -12.91 0.34
CA LYS A 56 -5.66 -13.81 0.46
C LYS A 56 -5.68 -14.62 1.75
N LEU A 57 -4.52 -14.94 2.32
CA LEU A 57 -4.42 -15.70 3.57
C LEU A 57 -5.06 -14.97 4.76
N MET A 58 -5.27 -13.65 4.67
CA MET A 58 -6.01 -12.92 5.69
C MET A 58 -7.43 -13.48 5.90
N HIS A 59 -8.12 -13.94 4.86
CA HIS A 59 -9.44 -14.57 5.02
C HIS A 59 -9.41 -15.84 5.88
N LYS A 60 -8.27 -16.53 5.91
CA LYS A 60 -8.09 -17.75 6.71
C LYS A 60 -7.66 -17.45 8.15
N HIS A 61 -6.89 -16.38 8.35
CA HIS A 61 -6.17 -16.15 9.62
C HIS A 61 -6.65 -14.94 10.41
N VAL A 62 -7.50 -14.10 9.83
CA VAL A 62 -7.98 -12.86 10.46
C VAL A 62 -9.49 -12.91 10.53
N ASP A 63 -10.03 -12.78 11.74
CA ASP A 63 -11.46 -12.58 11.93
C ASP A 63 -11.83 -11.09 11.68
N PRO A 64 -12.79 -10.79 10.78
CA PRO A 64 -13.16 -9.41 10.46
C PRO A 64 -13.69 -8.60 11.65
N ALA A 65 -14.41 -9.22 12.58
CA ALA A 65 -14.94 -8.57 13.77
C ALA A 65 -13.83 -8.20 14.75
N VAL A 66 -12.86 -9.10 14.96
CA VAL A 66 -11.67 -8.85 15.77
C VAL A 66 -10.77 -7.79 15.13
N PHE A 67 -10.55 -7.87 13.81
CA PHE A 67 -9.73 -6.88 13.11
C PHE A 67 -10.33 -5.47 13.24
N TYR A 68 -11.60 -5.32 12.90
CA TYR A 68 -12.27 -4.02 12.94
C TYR A 68 -12.42 -3.50 14.37
N GLY A 69 -12.91 -4.35 15.26
CA GLY A 69 -13.38 -3.95 16.59
C GLY A 69 -12.33 -3.93 17.67
N ILE A 70 -11.17 -4.58 17.46
CA ILE A 70 -10.09 -4.66 18.44
C ILE A 70 -8.79 -4.18 17.81
N MET A 71 -8.28 -4.90 16.80
CA MET A 71 -6.94 -4.64 16.27
C MET A 71 -6.78 -3.22 15.73
N ARG A 72 -7.77 -2.74 14.97
CA ARG A 72 -7.73 -1.41 14.34
C ARG A 72 -7.66 -0.25 15.35
N ILE A 73 -8.14 -0.46 16.58
CA ILE A 73 -8.00 0.53 17.66
C ILE A 73 -6.52 0.75 17.96
N TYR A 74 -5.78 -0.34 18.18
CA TYR A 74 -4.35 -0.30 18.50
C TYR A 74 -3.47 0.14 17.34
N LEU A 75 -3.95 -0.01 16.09
CA LEU A 75 -3.25 0.47 14.90
C LEU A 75 -3.54 1.94 14.58
N SER A 76 -4.54 2.55 15.23
CA SER A 76 -4.89 3.95 15.01
C SER A 76 -3.86 4.87 15.66
N GLY A 77 -3.46 5.92 14.95
CA GLY A 77 -2.62 6.97 15.48
C GLY A 77 -3.45 8.11 16.05
N TRP A 78 -2.82 9.26 16.21
CA TRP A 78 -3.43 10.47 16.79
C TRP A 78 -3.18 11.72 15.94
N LYS A 79 -2.81 11.53 14.67
CA LYS A 79 -2.99 12.51 13.61
C LYS A 79 -4.33 12.26 12.94
N ASP A 80 -5.10 13.32 12.70
CA ASP A 80 -6.43 13.26 12.07
C ASP A 80 -7.41 12.35 12.85
N ASN A 81 -7.22 12.21 14.17
CA ASN A 81 -8.03 11.36 15.05
C ASN A 81 -8.95 12.22 15.94
N PRO A 82 -10.29 12.13 15.79
CA PRO A 82 -11.25 12.90 16.59
C PRO A 82 -11.16 12.65 18.10
N SER A 83 -10.64 11.49 18.54
CA SER A 83 -10.48 11.17 19.96
C SER A 83 -9.25 11.82 20.59
N MET A 84 -8.26 12.24 19.79
CA MET A 84 -7.01 12.89 20.24
C MET A 84 -6.67 14.04 19.28
N VAL A 85 -7.52 15.06 19.26
CA VAL A 85 -7.46 16.18 18.28
C VAL A 85 -6.11 16.90 18.33
N GLU A 86 -5.61 17.18 19.52
CA GLU A 86 -4.31 17.85 19.73
C GLU A 86 -3.12 16.91 19.46
N GLY A 87 -3.34 15.58 19.51
CA GLY A 87 -2.28 14.58 19.43
C GLY A 87 -1.93 13.98 20.79
N LEU A 88 -0.70 13.49 20.93
CA LEU A 88 -0.20 12.81 22.13
C LEU A 88 1.01 13.55 22.71
N VAL A 89 1.00 13.81 24.01
CA VAL A 89 2.15 14.34 24.74
C VAL A 89 3.12 13.20 25.06
N TYR A 90 4.39 13.38 24.71
CA TYR A 90 5.46 12.44 25.04
C TYR A 90 6.21 12.94 26.27
N GLU A 91 5.68 12.63 27.44
CA GLU A 91 6.23 13.08 28.73
C GLU A 91 7.74 12.76 28.84
N GLY A 92 8.52 13.76 29.26
CA GLY A 92 9.98 13.67 29.35
C GLY A 92 10.73 13.83 28.02
N VAL A 93 10.03 13.93 26.88
CA VAL A 93 10.63 14.15 25.55
C VAL A 93 10.15 15.46 24.93
N GLN A 94 8.83 15.69 24.93
CA GLN A 94 8.22 16.89 24.34
C GLN A 94 6.99 17.30 25.15
N THR A 95 6.91 18.58 25.51
CA THR A 95 5.79 19.15 26.29
C THR A 95 4.55 19.36 25.45
N GLU A 96 4.73 19.71 24.17
CA GLU A 96 3.63 19.93 23.24
C GLU A 96 3.10 18.60 22.66
N PRO A 97 1.78 18.47 22.46
CA PRO A 97 1.20 17.33 21.77
C PRO A 97 1.77 17.14 20.35
N VAL A 98 2.13 15.91 20.02
CA VAL A 98 2.63 15.53 18.70
C VAL A 98 1.56 14.75 17.96
N GLN A 99 1.38 15.01 16.67
CA GLN A 99 0.45 14.27 15.82
C GLN A 99 1.17 13.26 14.91
N LEU A 100 0.99 11.96 15.18
CA LEU A 100 1.51 10.88 14.34
C LEU A 100 0.38 10.02 13.76
N SER A 101 0.48 9.68 12.48
CA SER A 101 -0.45 8.80 11.79
C SER A 101 -0.36 7.37 12.31
N GLY A 102 -1.48 6.65 12.28
CA GLY A 102 -1.50 5.23 12.60
C GLY A 102 -0.85 4.35 11.54
N GLY A 103 -0.71 3.07 11.87
CA GLY A 103 -0.16 2.07 10.97
C GLY A 103 -1.05 1.86 9.76
N SER A 104 -0.48 1.88 8.55
CA SER A 104 -1.22 1.60 7.32
C SER A 104 -0.35 0.99 6.23
N ALA A 105 -0.98 0.29 5.27
CA ALA A 105 -0.29 -0.25 4.10
C ALA A 105 0.43 0.82 3.26
N ALA A 106 0.03 2.09 3.38
CA ALA A 106 0.67 3.20 2.70
C ALA A 106 2.10 3.50 3.21
N GLN A 107 2.51 2.91 4.33
CA GLN A 107 3.89 2.96 4.84
C GLN A 107 4.77 1.86 4.23
N SER A 108 4.23 0.98 3.38
CA SER A 108 5.02 -0.01 2.64
C SER A 108 5.91 0.66 1.60
N SER A 109 7.23 0.62 1.80
CA SER A 109 8.19 1.20 0.86
C SER A 109 8.11 0.58 -0.53
N LEU A 110 7.84 -0.72 -0.63
CA LEU A 110 7.83 -1.42 -1.91
C LEU A 110 6.68 -0.96 -2.83
N LEU A 111 5.51 -0.65 -2.27
CA LEU A 111 4.40 -0.11 -3.06
C LEU A 111 4.76 1.25 -3.67
N HIS A 112 5.52 2.08 -2.94
CA HIS A 112 6.02 3.35 -3.47
C HIS A 112 7.11 3.13 -4.51
N CYS A 113 8.02 2.18 -4.31
CA CYS A 113 9.02 1.85 -5.31
C CYS A 113 8.37 1.40 -6.63
N PHE A 114 7.30 0.60 -6.59
CA PHE A 114 6.57 0.21 -7.80
C PHE A 114 5.89 1.40 -8.49
N ASP A 115 5.29 2.31 -7.72
CA ASP A 115 4.70 3.53 -8.27
C ASP A 115 5.72 4.40 -8.98
N GLU A 116 6.84 4.70 -8.33
CA GLU A 116 7.91 5.51 -8.93
C GLU A 116 8.52 4.80 -10.15
N LEU A 117 8.76 3.49 -10.07
CA LEU A 117 9.38 2.71 -11.15
C LEU A 117 8.50 2.66 -12.40
N LEU A 118 7.20 2.45 -12.23
CA LEU A 118 6.23 2.36 -13.34
C LEU A 118 5.75 3.75 -13.82
N GLY A 119 6.14 4.82 -13.12
CA GLY A 119 5.76 6.20 -13.47
C GLY A 119 4.31 6.54 -13.12
N VAL A 120 3.78 5.98 -12.03
CA VAL A 120 2.42 6.24 -11.54
C VAL A 120 2.34 7.64 -10.94
N SER A 121 1.51 8.50 -11.54
CA SER A 121 1.30 9.88 -11.06
C SER A 121 0.05 9.99 -10.21
N HIS A 122 0.23 10.35 -8.94
CA HIS A 122 -0.86 10.50 -7.97
C HIS A 122 -1.39 11.94 -7.91
N GLU A 123 -2.69 12.10 -7.67
CA GLU A 123 -3.32 13.42 -7.49
C GLU A 123 -2.74 14.18 -6.29
N PRO A 124 -2.80 15.53 -6.26
CA PRO A 124 -2.16 16.32 -5.20
C PRO A 124 -2.50 15.86 -3.77
N GLN A 125 -3.77 15.56 -3.49
CA GLN A 125 -4.21 15.14 -2.15
C GLN A 125 -3.67 13.74 -1.79
N SER A 126 -3.85 12.75 -2.67
CA SER A 126 -3.37 11.38 -2.46
C SER A 126 -1.84 11.30 -2.46
N GLY A 127 -1.19 12.08 -3.32
CA GLY A 127 0.26 12.22 -3.39
C GLY A 127 0.84 12.88 -2.14
N ALA A 128 0.21 13.91 -1.59
CA ALA A 128 0.63 14.51 -0.32
C ALA A 128 0.52 13.52 0.85
N PHE A 129 -0.55 12.73 0.89
CA PHE A 129 -0.71 11.65 1.86
C PHE A 129 0.40 10.60 1.74
N LEU A 130 0.65 10.08 0.53
CA LEU A 130 1.71 9.09 0.29
C LEU A 130 3.09 9.65 0.62
N LYS A 131 3.42 10.87 0.20
CA LYS A 131 4.70 11.52 0.52
C LYS A 131 4.91 11.60 2.04
N ARG A 132 3.88 11.97 2.81
CA ARG A 132 3.94 11.96 4.28
C ARG A 132 4.19 10.56 4.85
N MET A 133 3.63 9.51 4.26
CA MET A 133 3.89 8.13 4.72
C MET A 133 5.34 7.70 4.56
N ARG A 134 6.13 8.36 3.70
CA ARG A 134 7.57 8.11 3.59
C ARG A 134 8.35 8.52 4.84
N ASP A 135 7.82 9.42 5.66
CA ASP A 135 8.45 9.81 6.94
C ASP A 135 8.36 8.72 8.01
N TYR A 136 7.55 7.69 7.76
CA TYR A 136 7.40 6.50 8.61
C TYR A 136 8.20 5.30 8.07
N MET A 137 9.00 5.49 7.01
CA MET A 137 9.82 4.45 6.41
C MET A 137 11.28 4.56 6.91
N PRO A 138 12.02 3.45 6.97
CA PRO A 138 13.46 3.49 7.21
C PRO A 138 14.18 4.42 6.21
N PRO A 139 15.21 5.18 6.64
CA PRO A 139 15.89 6.16 5.79
C PRO A 139 16.42 5.58 4.46
N ASP A 140 17.00 4.38 4.49
CA ASP A 140 17.52 3.72 3.28
C ASP A 140 16.41 3.35 2.29
N HIS A 141 15.21 3.01 2.78
CA HIS A 141 14.07 2.73 1.92
C HIS A 141 13.54 4.00 1.27
N LYS A 142 13.48 5.11 2.03
CA LYS A 142 13.12 6.43 1.49
C LYS A 142 14.10 6.88 0.41
N ARG A 143 15.40 6.65 0.63
CA ARG A 143 16.45 6.92 -0.36
C ARG A 143 16.25 6.11 -1.63
N LEU A 144 15.98 4.80 -1.53
CA LEU A 144 15.70 3.98 -2.72
C LEU A 144 14.52 4.53 -3.54
N ILE A 145 13.42 4.95 -2.90
CA ILE A 145 12.27 5.54 -3.59
C ILE A 145 12.68 6.83 -4.33
N GLN A 146 13.52 7.66 -3.71
CA GLN A 146 14.05 8.89 -4.31
C GLN A 146 14.99 8.59 -5.49
N ASP A 147 15.86 7.59 -5.36
CA ASP A 147 16.79 7.16 -6.41
C ASP A 147 16.03 6.65 -7.65
N ILE A 148 14.94 5.90 -7.46
CA ILE A 148 14.05 5.46 -8.54
C ILE A 148 13.42 6.67 -9.23
N SER A 149 12.87 7.60 -8.44
CA SER A 149 12.20 8.81 -8.94
C SER A 149 13.13 9.75 -9.72
N ALA A 150 14.40 9.84 -9.33
CA ALA A 150 15.42 10.66 -9.98
C ALA A 150 16.09 9.95 -11.18
N GLY A 151 15.89 8.64 -11.32
CA GLY A 151 16.46 7.84 -12.39
C GLY A 151 15.78 8.05 -13.76
N PRO A 152 16.33 7.44 -14.82
CA PRO A 152 15.71 7.49 -16.15
C PRO A 152 14.34 6.79 -16.14
N SER A 153 13.37 7.38 -16.83
CA SER A 153 12.00 6.87 -16.89
C SER A 153 11.91 5.54 -17.63
N LEU A 154 11.56 4.47 -16.91
CA LEU A 154 11.23 3.17 -17.51
C LEU A 154 10.12 3.30 -18.55
N ARG A 155 9.07 4.06 -18.22
CA ARG A 155 7.93 4.25 -19.12
C ARG A 155 8.40 4.88 -20.44
N GLN A 156 9.15 5.98 -20.38
CA GLN A 156 9.69 6.61 -21.58
C GLN A 156 10.58 5.66 -22.38
N TYR A 157 11.43 4.90 -21.70
CA TYR A 157 12.29 3.90 -22.33
C TYR A 157 11.50 2.84 -23.11
N VAL A 158 10.45 2.28 -22.51
CA VAL A 158 9.58 1.28 -23.14
C VAL A 158 8.91 1.85 -24.40
N PHE A 159 8.34 3.06 -24.31
CA PHE A 159 7.68 3.72 -25.46
C PHE A 159 8.64 4.07 -26.60
N ASN A 160 9.92 4.29 -26.31
CA ASN A 160 10.92 4.65 -27.33
C ASN A 160 11.52 3.44 -28.06
N GLN A 161 11.41 2.22 -27.51
CA GLN A 161 12.16 1.05 -28.00
C GLN A 161 11.46 0.23 -29.10
N ASP A 162 10.29 0.66 -29.60
CA ASP A 162 9.45 -0.05 -30.59
C ASP A 162 9.50 -1.59 -30.47
N SER A 163 9.38 -2.08 -29.23
CA SER A 163 9.59 -3.48 -28.86
C SER A 163 8.33 -4.04 -28.22
N ALA A 164 7.64 -4.91 -28.97
CA ALA A 164 6.43 -5.57 -28.48
C ALA A 164 6.67 -6.38 -27.19
N PRO A 165 7.72 -7.23 -27.08
CA PRO A 165 7.97 -7.97 -25.84
C PRO A 165 8.21 -7.07 -24.61
N LEU A 166 8.92 -5.96 -24.80
CA LEU A 166 9.17 -5.00 -23.72
C LEU A 166 7.89 -4.28 -23.29
N THR A 167 7.06 -3.90 -24.26
CA THR A 167 5.77 -3.26 -24.02
C THR A 167 4.81 -4.20 -23.28
N GLU A 168 4.73 -5.47 -23.71
CA GLU A 168 3.92 -6.49 -23.07
C GLU A 168 4.36 -6.76 -21.62
N ALA A 169 5.67 -6.91 -21.38
CA ALA A 169 6.21 -7.10 -20.03
C ALA A 169 5.89 -5.92 -19.10
N PHE A 170 6.01 -4.69 -19.60
CA PHE A 170 5.64 -3.48 -18.86
C PHE A 170 4.14 -3.43 -18.54
N GLN A 171 3.29 -3.65 -19.53
CA GLN A 171 1.83 -3.65 -19.36
C GLN A 171 1.37 -4.76 -18.40
N HIS A 172 1.98 -5.94 -18.47
CA HIS A 172 1.70 -7.04 -17.56
C HIS A 172 2.06 -6.66 -16.11
N CYS A 173 3.21 -6.02 -15.88
CA CYS A 173 3.59 -5.52 -14.57
C CYS A 173 2.60 -4.48 -14.02
N VAL A 174 2.12 -3.56 -14.85
CA VAL A 174 1.08 -2.58 -14.47
C VAL A 174 -0.23 -3.30 -14.12
N SER A 175 -0.65 -4.26 -14.94
CA SER A 175 -1.86 -5.05 -14.72
C SER A 175 -1.83 -5.82 -13.39
N GLU A 176 -0.70 -6.46 -13.05
CA GLU A 176 -0.55 -7.15 -11.76
C GLU A 176 -0.59 -6.19 -10.57
N LEU A 177 -0.04 -4.98 -10.70
CA LEU A 177 -0.15 -3.97 -9.65
C LEU A 177 -1.61 -3.48 -9.48
N VAL A 178 -2.35 -3.32 -10.59
CA VAL A 178 -3.80 -3.03 -10.57
C VAL A 178 -4.55 -4.17 -9.89
N ALA A 179 -4.23 -5.43 -10.20
CA ALA A 179 -4.86 -6.61 -9.61
C ALA A 179 -4.65 -6.67 -8.09
N LEU A 180 -3.42 -6.44 -7.62
CA LEU A 180 -3.11 -6.34 -6.19
C LEU A 180 -3.93 -5.24 -5.52
N ARG A 181 -4.07 -4.06 -6.13
CA ARG A 181 -4.86 -2.94 -5.59
C ARG A 181 -6.35 -3.23 -5.55
N ASN A 182 -6.89 -3.86 -6.59
CA ASN A 182 -8.28 -4.32 -6.62
C ASN A 182 -8.54 -5.31 -5.49
N TYR A 183 -7.63 -6.26 -5.28
CA TYR A 183 -7.75 -7.22 -4.20
C TYR A 183 -7.67 -6.53 -2.82
N HIS A 184 -6.78 -5.56 -2.65
CA HIS A 184 -6.70 -4.77 -1.42
C HIS A 184 -7.98 -3.96 -1.15
N ILE A 185 -8.62 -3.38 -2.18
CA ILE A 185 -9.93 -2.74 -2.05
C ILE A 185 -11.00 -3.73 -1.56
N ASN A 186 -11.01 -4.95 -2.10
CA ASN A 186 -11.92 -6.01 -1.66
C ASN A 186 -11.66 -6.38 -0.20
N MET A 187 -10.39 -6.52 0.20
CA MET A 187 -10.01 -6.77 1.59
C MET A 187 -10.51 -5.67 2.52
N VAL A 188 -10.34 -4.40 2.16
CA VAL A 188 -10.85 -3.27 2.95
C VAL A 188 -12.38 -3.30 3.04
N SER A 189 -13.08 -3.71 1.98
CA SER A 189 -14.53 -3.90 2.04
C SER A 189 -14.91 -4.97 3.07
N CYS A 190 -14.30 -6.15 3.01
CA CYS A 190 -14.59 -7.29 3.88
C CYS A 190 -14.20 -7.07 5.35
N PHE A 191 -13.10 -6.37 5.62
CA PHE A 191 -12.51 -6.25 6.95
C PHE A 191 -12.76 -4.90 7.61
N ILE A 192 -13.21 -3.89 6.86
CA ILE A 192 -13.44 -2.54 7.39
C ILE A 192 -14.86 -2.07 7.10
N VAL A 193 -15.27 -2.01 5.84
CA VAL A 193 -16.56 -1.40 5.45
C VAL A 193 -17.75 -2.21 5.97
N VAL A 194 -17.77 -3.52 5.69
CA VAL A 194 -18.85 -4.41 6.11
C VAL A 194 -18.91 -4.55 7.65
N PRO A 195 -17.80 -4.84 8.36
CA PRO A 195 -17.81 -4.88 9.82
C PRO A 195 -18.23 -3.56 10.47
N GLY A 196 -17.79 -2.41 9.90
CA GLY A 196 -18.18 -1.10 10.39
C GLY A 196 -19.67 -0.79 10.20
N ALA A 197 -20.25 -1.18 9.06
CA ALA A 197 -21.69 -1.08 8.86
C ALA A 197 -22.48 -1.95 9.85
N ARG A 198 -22.02 -3.18 10.09
CA ARG A 198 -22.64 -4.08 11.09
C ARG A 198 -22.53 -3.51 12.50
N ALA A 199 -21.39 -2.95 12.88
CA ALA A 199 -21.19 -2.32 14.19
C ALA A 199 -22.16 -1.14 14.40
N ARG A 200 -22.38 -0.29 13.38
CA ARG A 200 -23.37 0.79 13.44
C ARG A 200 -24.79 0.27 13.66
N GLN A 201 -25.19 -0.79 12.93
CA GLN A 201 -26.51 -1.40 13.05
C GLN A 201 -26.75 -1.98 14.45
N LEU A 202 -25.78 -2.73 14.99
CA LEU A 202 -25.89 -3.32 16.33
C LEU A 202 -26.06 -2.25 17.41
N ARG A 203 -25.32 -1.13 17.31
CA ARG A 203 -25.47 -0.01 18.24
C ARG A 203 -26.82 0.68 18.13
N ALA A 204 -27.35 0.83 16.92
CA ALA A 204 -28.67 1.42 16.70
C ALA A 204 -29.80 0.56 17.30
N ARG A 205 -29.62 -0.76 17.37
CA ARG A 205 -30.61 -1.71 17.93
C ARG A 205 -30.48 -1.95 19.44
N GLY A 206 -29.40 -1.50 20.08
CA GLY A 206 -29.11 -1.81 21.49
C GLY A 206 -28.70 -3.26 21.74
N GLU A 207 -28.40 -4.03 20.69
CA GLU A 207 -28.04 -5.44 20.73
C GLU A 207 -26.52 -5.59 20.88
N GLY A 208 -26.02 -5.53 22.13
CA GLY A 208 -24.59 -5.56 22.43
C GLY A 208 -24.00 -6.90 22.88
N ARG A 209 -24.84 -7.91 23.14
CA ARG A 209 -24.46 -9.12 23.90
C ARG A 209 -23.81 -10.24 23.06
N ASP A 210 -24.11 -10.33 21.76
CA ASP A 210 -23.70 -11.51 20.94
C ASP A 210 -22.48 -11.25 20.02
N ALA A 211 -21.99 -10.00 19.94
CA ALA A 211 -20.86 -9.64 19.08
C ALA A 211 -19.95 -8.59 19.76
N GLU A 212 -19.35 -8.99 20.89
CA GLU A 212 -18.62 -8.11 21.81
C GLU A 212 -17.52 -7.25 21.13
N ALA A 213 -16.76 -7.83 20.20
CA ALA A 213 -15.71 -7.12 19.48
C ALA A 213 -16.26 -5.96 18.63
N LEU A 214 -17.40 -6.14 17.94
CA LEU A 214 -18.00 -5.11 17.08
C LEU A 214 -18.81 -4.09 17.87
N SER A 215 -19.56 -4.56 18.87
CA SER A 215 -20.44 -3.69 19.66
C SER A 215 -19.64 -2.62 20.41
N LYS A 216 -18.45 -2.98 20.91
CA LYS A 216 -17.54 -2.09 21.66
C LYS A 216 -16.62 -1.23 20.78
N ALA A 217 -16.61 -1.41 19.46
CA ALA A 217 -15.72 -0.64 18.59
C ALA A 217 -15.98 0.89 18.73
N PRO A 218 -14.96 1.76 18.81
CA PRO A 218 -15.18 3.21 18.91
C PRO A 218 -15.85 3.79 17.66
N LYS A 219 -16.74 4.78 17.83
CA LYS A 219 -17.33 5.54 16.69
C LYS A 219 -16.26 6.27 15.86
N ALA A 220 -15.14 6.64 16.48
CA ALA A 220 -14.00 7.26 15.79
C ALA A 220 -13.46 6.39 14.64
N LEU A 221 -13.63 5.06 14.70
CA LEU A 221 -13.24 4.15 13.63
C LEU A 221 -14.14 4.24 12.38
N GLU A 222 -15.26 4.94 12.41
CA GLU A 222 -16.21 4.95 11.27
C GLU A 222 -15.84 5.97 10.20
N ALA A 223 -15.11 7.03 10.56
CA ALA A 223 -14.89 8.19 9.69
C ALA A 223 -13.63 8.09 8.81
N THR A 224 -12.56 7.45 9.28
CA THR A 224 -11.23 7.53 8.64
C THR A 224 -10.46 6.21 8.73
N GLY A 225 -9.56 5.95 7.77
CA GLY A 225 -8.56 4.89 7.91
C GLY A 225 -7.64 5.11 9.10
N THR A 226 -6.92 4.08 9.52
CA THR A 226 -5.91 4.20 10.61
C THR A 226 -4.83 5.24 10.30
N GLY A 227 -4.53 5.46 9.01
CA GLY A 227 -3.63 6.51 8.54
C GLY A 227 -4.27 7.91 8.40
N GLY A 228 -5.58 8.05 8.57
CA GLY A 228 -6.31 9.34 8.52
C GLY A 228 -7.00 9.68 7.19
N SER A 229 -7.01 8.79 6.18
CA SER A 229 -7.64 9.06 4.88
C SER A 229 -9.06 8.49 4.74
N GLY A 230 -9.84 9.06 3.81
CA GLY A 230 -11.09 8.45 3.33
C GLY A 230 -10.79 7.16 2.58
N ILE A 231 -10.90 6.02 3.25
CA ILE A 231 -10.25 4.76 2.85
C ILE A 231 -10.61 4.34 1.42
N MET A 232 -11.91 4.31 1.09
CA MET A 232 -12.37 3.78 -0.20
C MET A 232 -12.10 4.72 -1.37
N SER A 233 -12.27 6.04 -1.19
CA SER A 233 -11.97 7.02 -2.25
C SER A 233 -10.47 7.02 -2.54
N PHE A 234 -9.64 7.08 -1.49
CA PHE A 234 -8.19 7.04 -1.62
C PHE A 234 -7.73 5.79 -2.38
N LEU A 235 -8.14 4.58 -1.97
CA LEU A 235 -7.69 3.35 -2.61
C LEU A 235 -8.14 3.23 -4.07
N LYS A 236 -9.36 3.68 -4.39
CA LYS A 236 -9.85 3.71 -5.77
C LYS A 236 -9.02 4.67 -6.63
N THR A 237 -8.76 5.89 -6.14
CA THR A 237 -7.91 6.86 -6.85
C THR A 237 -6.52 6.28 -7.12
N ILE A 238 -5.87 5.67 -6.13
CA ILE A 238 -4.55 5.05 -6.29
C ILE A 238 -4.58 3.92 -7.34
N ARG A 239 -5.61 3.08 -7.34
CA ARG A 239 -5.79 2.05 -8.37
C ARG A 239 -5.99 2.66 -9.76
N ASP A 240 -6.89 3.62 -9.89
CA ASP A 240 -7.24 4.24 -11.17
C ASP A 240 -5.99 4.91 -11.78
N ARG A 241 -5.18 5.58 -10.95
CA ARG A 241 -3.91 6.16 -11.38
C ARG A 241 -2.86 5.16 -11.86
N THR A 242 -2.80 3.94 -11.33
CA THR A 242 -1.92 2.94 -11.98
C THR A 242 -2.51 2.36 -13.24
N ASN A 243 -3.84 2.27 -13.37
CA ASN A 243 -4.46 1.81 -14.60
C ASN A 243 -4.25 2.82 -15.75
N ASP A 244 -4.23 4.12 -15.44
CA ASP A 244 -3.96 5.19 -16.41
C ASP A 244 -2.56 5.08 -17.06
N VAL A 245 -1.59 4.45 -16.40
CA VAL A 245 -0.22 4.28 -16.91
C VAL A 245 -0.21 3.54 -18.25
N SER A 246 -1.08 2.53 -18.39
CA SER A 246 -1.19 1.71 -19.61
C SER A 246 -1.90 2.40 -20.76
N GLN A 247 -2.60 3.52 -20.52
CA GLN A 247 -3.52 4.12 -21.50
C GLN A 247 -3.02 5.41 -22.16
N GLN A 248 -1.90 5.96 -21.69
CA GLN A 248 -1.38 7.23 -22.21
C GLN A 248 0.11 7.09 -22.54
N PRO A 249 0.62 7.76 -23.58
CA PRO A 249 2.06 8.00 -23.68
C PRO A 249 2.51 8.90 -22.51
N PRO A 250 3.77 8.82 -22.06
CA PRO A 250 4.33 9.76 -21.09
C PRO A 250 4.18 11.19 -21.60
N LYS A 251 3.83 12.12 -20.71
CA LYS A 251 3.87 13.54 -21.03
C LYS A 251 5.33 13.90 -21.27
N THR A 252 5.64 14.44 -22.44
CA THR A 252 6.89 15.16 -22.66
C THR A 252 6.79 16.46 -21.87
N ASP A 253 7.64 16.61 -20.86
CA ASP A 253 7.90 17.90 -20.22
C ASP A 253 8.52 18.90 -21.22
#